data_AF-A0A7W8U9H6-F1
#
_entry.id   AF-A0A7W8U9H6-F1
#
_cell.length_a   1.000
_cell.length_b   1.000
_cell.length_c   1.000
_cell.angle_alpha   90.00
_cell.angle_beta   90.00
_cell.angle_gamma   90.00
#
_symmetry.space_group_name_H-M   'P 1'
#
loop_
_entity.id
_entity.type
_entity.pdbx_description
1 polymer ?
#
loop_
_entity_poly.entity_id
_entity_poly.type
_entity_poly.pdbx_seq_one_letter_code
_entity_poly.pdbx_strand_id
1 'polypeptide(L)' 'MSLFDDDRPKKQPVHEIGCDLSLLSADELSLRIDMLKQEIARLEAERANKSASKSQAEKFFRS' A
#
# COMPACT_ATOMS: atom_id res chain seq x y z
N MET A 1 -14.95 12.50 -18.82
CA MET A 1 -15.34 11.86 -17.55
C MET A 1 -15.31 12.93 -16.46
N SER A 2 -16.32 12.91 -15.59
CA SER A 2 -16.75 14.01 -14.71
C SER A 2 -15.73 14.43 -13.65
N LEU A 3 -15.63 15.73 -13.39
CA LEU A 3 -14.74 16.41 -12.43
C LEU A 3 -15.16 16.27 -10.95
N PHE A 4 -16.07 15.33 -10.64
CA PHE A 4 -16.81 15.30 -9.38
C PHE A 4 -16.63 14.02 -8.53
N ASP A 5 -15.59 13.21 -8.77
CA ASP A 5 -15.36 11.98 -7.97
C ASP A 5 -14.27 12.10 -6.89
N ASP A 6 -13.61 13.25 -6.76
CA ASP A 6 -12.43 13.41 -5.88
C ASP A 6 -12.75 13.99 -4.48
N ASP A 7 -14.03 14.27 -4.19
CA ASP A 7 -14.47 14.91 -2.94
C ASP A 7 -15.09 13.94 -1.92
N ARG A 8 -14.81 12.64 -2.04
CA ARG A 8 -15.19 11.69 -0.99
C ARG A 8 -14.24 11.87 0.20
N PRO A 9 -14.74 11.99 1.44
CA PRO A 9 -13.86 12.02 2.61
C PRO A 9 -13.01 10.76 2.59
N LYS A 10 -11.69 10.94 2.38
CA LYS A 10 -10.72 9.85 2.42
C LYS A 10 -10.87 9.21 3.79
N LYS A 11 -11.29 7.95 3.83
CA LYS A 11 -11.40 7.20 5.09
C LYS A 11 -10.07 7.36 5.83
N GLN A 12 -10.14 7.84 7.06
CA GLN A 12 -8.96 7.96 7.89
C GLN A 12 -8.28 6.59 7.96
N PRO A 13 -6.95 6.54 7.80
CA PRO A 13 -6.24 5.29 7.88
C PRO A 13 -6.43 4.71 9.30
N VAL A 14 -6.73 3.41 9.38
CA VAL A 14 -6.91 2.69 10.65
C VAL A 14 -5.64 2.72 11.52
N HIS A 15 -4.49 3.01 10.90
CA HIS A 15 -3.19 3.17 11.54
C HIS A 15 -2.33 4.21 10.82
N GLU A 16 -1.63 5.04 11.59
CA GLU A 16 -0.61 5.98 11.10
C GLU A 16 0.79 5.52 11.51
N ILE A 17 1.75 5.59 10.57
CA ILE A 17 3.14 5.20 10.82
C ILE A 17 3.75 6.14 11.86
N GLY A 18 4.33 5.57 12.92
CA GLY A 18 4.94 6.33 14.00
C GLY A 18 3.95 6.90 15.02
N CYS A 19 2.68 6.48 14.97
CA CYS A 19 1.69 6.82 16.00
C CYS A 19 2.11 6.30 17.39
N ASP A 20 1.78 7.05 18.44
CA ASP A 20 1.99 6.61 19.83
C ASP A 20 1.24 5.30 20.11
N LEU A 21 1.94 4.38 20.77
CA LEU A 21 1.43 3.04 21.09
C LEU A 21 1.05 2.90 22.56
N SER A 22 1.28 3.93 23.38
CA SER A 22 1.15 3.88 24.85
C SER A 22 -0.27 3.52 25.33
N LEU A 23 -1.29 3.80 24.53
CA LEU A 23 -2.71 3.52 24.84
C LEU A 23 -3.27 2.28 24.13
N LEU A 24 -2.44 1.54 23.38
CA LEU A 24 -2.89 0.37 22.62
C LEU A 24 -2.67 -0.92 23.40
N SER A 25 -3.67 -1.80 23.36
CA SER A 25 -3.56 -3.17 23.84
C SER A 25 -2.73 -4.05 22.89
N ALA A 26 -2.28 -5.20 23.40
CA ALA A 26 -1.55 -6.19 22.59
C ALA A 26 -2.37 -6.72 21.40
N ASP A 27 -3.68 -6.87 21.57
CA ASP A 27 -4.57 -7.34 20.51
C ASP A 27 -4.73 -6.28 19.41
N GLU A 28 -4.87 -5.00 19.78
CA GLU A 28 -4.91 -3.89 18.83
C GLU A 28 -3.61 -3.75 18.05
N LEU A 29 -2.46 -3.94 18.73
CA LEU A 29 -1.15 -3.97 18.07
C LEU A 29 -1.08 -5.12 17.07
N SER A 30 -1.57 -6.31 17.43
CA SER A 30 -1.59 -7.48 16.54
C SER A 30 -2.43 -7.23 15.29
N LEU A 31 -3.64 -6.69 15.44
CA LEU A 31 -4.51 -6.33 14.31
C LEU A 31 -3.86 -5.30 13.37
N ARG A 32 -3.20 -4.28 13.93
CA ARG A 32 -2.50 -3.26 13.13
C ARG A 32 -1.30 -3.84 12.39
N ILE A 33 -0.52 -4.70 13.04
CA ILE A 33 0.62 -5.39 12.42
C ILE A 33 0.15 -6.24 11.24
N ASP A 34 -0.94 -6.99 11.39
CA ASP A 34 -1.45 -7.85 10.32
C ASP A 34 -1.96 -7.03 9.13
N MET A 35 -2.63 -5.90 9.39
CA MET A 35 -3.03 -4.96 8.34
C MET A 35 -1.81 -4.41 7.57
N LEU A 36 -0.75 -4.01 8.27
CA LEU A 36 0.47 -3.50 7.64
C LEU A 36 1.19 -4.57 6.82
N LYS A 37 1.25 -5.82 7.30
CA LYS A 37 1.83 -6.93 6.54
C LYS A 37 1.09 -7.19 5.23
N GLN A 38 -0.24 -7.11 5.25
CA GLN A 38 -1.05 -7.24 4.03
C GLN A 38 -0.75 -6.11 3.04
N GLU A 39 -0.62 -4.87 3.52
CA GLU A 39 -0.28 -3.74 2.66
C GLU A 39 1.15 -3.87 2.10
N ILE A 40 2.12 -4.33 2.90
CA ILE A 40 3.48 -4.64 2.40
C ILE A 40 3.42 -5.66 1.26
N ALA A 41 2.69 -6.76 1.44
CA ALA A 41 2.57 -7.80 0.40
C ALA A 41 1.94 -7.25 -0.89
N ARG A 42 0.92 -6.38 -0.79
CA ARG A 42 0.33 -5.71 -1.94
C ARG A 42 1.35 -4.82 -2.67
N LEU A 43 2.11 -4.01 -1.93
CA LEU A 43 3.12 -3.11 -2.49
C LEU A 43 4.26 -3.90 -3.16
N GLU A 44 4.68 -5.00 -2.55
CA GLU A 44 5.68 -5.90 -3.12
C GLU A 44 5.21 -6.53 -4.44
N ALA A 45 3.97 -7.02 -4.50
CA ALA A 45 3.38 -7.57 -5.71
C ALA A 45 3.32 -6.53 -6.83
N GLU A 46 2.88 -5.31 -6.53
CA GLU A 46 2.80 -4.23 -7.51
C GLU A 46 4.19 -3.77 -7.99
N ARG A 47 5.18 -3.72 -7.08
CA ARG A 47 6.58 -3.46 -7.43
C ARG A 47 7.12 -4.55 -8.38
N ALA A 48 6.83 -5.83 -8.09
CA ALA A 48 7.22 -6.94 -8.95
C ALA A 48 6.62 -6.78 -10.35
N ASN A 49 5.32 -6.53 -10.45
CA ASN A 49 4.62 -6.30 -11.72
C ASN A 49 5.25 -5.16 -12.52
N LYS A 50 5.48 -3.99 -11.89
CA LYS A 50 6.10 -2.83 -12.56
C LYS A 50 7.54 -3.11 -13.01
N SER A 51 8.31 -3.83 -12.20
CA SER A 51 9.69 -4.21 -12.56
C SER A 51 9.73 -5.20 -13.73
N ALA A 52 8.82 -6.16 -13.76
CA ALA A 52 8.69 -7.12 -14.85
C ALA A 52 8.32 -6.41 -16.16
N SER A 53 7.34 -5.50 -16.12
CA SER A 53 6.96 -4.67 -17.26
C SER A 53 8.13 -3.84 -17.80
N LYS A 54 8.93 -3.23 -16.90
CA LYS A 54 10.13 -2.47 -17.30
C LYS A 54 11.17 -3.36 -17.98
N SER A 55 11.39 -4.57 -17.45
CA SER A 55 12.36 -5.52 -18.01
C SER A 55 11.95 -6.06 -19.38
N GLN A 56 10.65 -6.19 -19.65
CA GLN A 56 10.14 -6.62 -20.95
C GLN A 56 10.24 -5.49 -21.99
N ALA A 57 9.95 -4.25 -21.60
CA ALA A 57 10.15 -3.09 -22.46
C ALA A 57 11.63 -2.94 -22.87
N GLU A 58 12.56 -3.03 -21.93
CA GLU A 58 14.01 -2.95 -22.20
C GLU A 58 14.49 -4.01 -23.21
N LYS A 59 13.91 -5.22 -23.19
CA LYS A 59 14.25 -6.29 -24.14
C LYS A 59 13.70 -6.02 -25.54
N PHE A 60 12.50 -5.42 -25.64
CA PHE A 60 11.89 -5.05 -26.91
C PHE A 60 12.60 -3.88 -27.61
N PHE A 61 13.21 -2.96 -26.85
CA PHE A 61 13.97 -1.84 -27.41
C PHE A 61 15.43 -2.19 -27.79
N ARG A 62 15.94 -3.38 -27.45
CA ARG A 62 17.29 -3.84 -27.79
C ARG A 62 17.34 -4.92 -28.89
N SER A 63 16.19 -5.27 -29.48
CA SER A 63 16.09 -6.11 -30.68
C SER A 63 16.07 -5.28 -31.95
#